data_AF-A0AAD9JA71-F1
#
_entry.id   AF-A0AAD9JA71-F1
#
_cell.length_a   1.000
_cell.length_b   1.000
_cell.length_c   1.000
_cell.angle_alpha   90.00
_cell.angle_beta   90.00
_cell.angle_gamma   90.00
#
_symmetry.space_group_name_H-M   'P 1'
#
loop_
_entity.id
_entity.type
_entity.pdbx_description
1 polymer ?
#
loop_
_entity_poly.entity_id
_entity_poly.type
_entity_poly.pdbx_seq_one_letter_code
_entity_poly.pdbx_strand_id
1 'polypeptide(L)'
;MLFYRSTLFCAACPTSDQCTKCITGDRSAPAKCVSCVEGYFISSDQCVACAVSNCKWCPLGSVCDDCNDYYFNSRVNLCSQCPDNCEICTTEQTLIGGCTKCYTGYTLDLSSSSCVHCGGCTTCTWNETAGRIQCQCPTVTDNPDISIDDPYAFWGCCPSGGYACQPGYLYLGPVDSSGVSLCVACIDGCRYCNSTTGCIQCNPDRNYAVEPKEGDATCISCTMTSEACISCSGKLQIFQCDECAAGYYLEDFNCEACSENCQNCTLDDESGATFCTLCSDNYTEKNGKCEGSAANTLRRYPGKVPPSQYSGCEGATIGAGEIPAGDDFMVGRPPARSRTETRWI
;
A
#
# COMPACT_ATOMS: atom_id res chain seq x y z
N MET A 1 -9.53 18.17 -21.28
CA MET A 1 -10.09 18.39 -22.63
C MET A 1 -9.15 17.83 -23.67
N LEU A 2 -9.62 16.93 -24.53
CA LEU A 2 -8.83 16.31 -25.59
C LEU A 2 -8.89 17.15 -26.87
N PHE A 3 -7.73 17.33 -27.50
CA PHE A 3 -7.56 18.09 -28.74
C PHE A 3 -6.99 17.17 -29.82
N TYR A 4 -7.42 17.34 -31.06
CA TYR A 4 -6.82 16.65 -32.21
C TYR A 4 -6.24 17.68 -33.18
N ARG A 5 -5.32 17.22 -34.04
CA ARG A 5 -4.63 18.04 -35.03
C ARG A 5 -5.30 17.90 -36.39
N SER A 6 -6.05 18.92 -36.83
CA SER A 6 -6.46 19.03 -38.23
C SER A 6 -5.32 19.60 -39.08
N THR A 7 -5.42 19.50 -40.40
CA THR A 7 -4.45 20.08 -41.35
C THR A 7 -4.33 21.60 -41.26
N LEU A 8 -5.28 22.30 -40.61
CA LEU A 8 -5.25 23.77 -40.44
C LEU A 8 -5.49 24.30 -39.01
N PHE A 9 -5.95 23.51 -38.03
CA PHE A 9 -6.19 23.98 -36.64
C PHE A 9 -6.36 22.83 -35.65
N CYS A 10 -6.15 23.09 -34.35
CA CYS A 10 -6.55 22.19 -33.28
C CYS A 10 -8.00 22.47 -32.90
N ALA A 11 -8.85 21.44 -32.90
CA ALA A 11 -10.22 21.56 -32.41
C ALA A 11 -10.45 20.57 -31.25
N ALA A 12 -11.35 20.94 -30.34
CA ALA A 12 -11.76 20.09 -29.25
C ALA A 12 -12.57 18.90 -29.78
N CYS A 13 -12.39 17.72 -29.19
CA CYS A 13 -13.33 16.62 -29.40
C CYS A 13 -14.75 17.05 -28.96
N PRO A 14 -15.83 16.46 -29.52
CA PRO A 14 -17.19 16.72 -29.05
C PRO A 14 -17.24 16.53 -27.52
N THR A 15 -18.05 17.38 -26.86
CA THR A 15 -18.09 17.68 -25.41
C THR A 15 -18.53 16.53 -24.50
N SER A 16 -18.40 15.28 -24.94
CA SER A 16 -18.49 14.15 -24.02
C SER A 16 -17.15 14.06 -23.30
N ASP A 17 -17.12 14.43 -22.02
CA ASP A 17 -15.95 14.20 -21.12
C ASP A 17 -15.55 12.72 -21.03
N GLN A 18 -16.34 11.84 -21.64
CA GLN A 18 -16.20 10.40 -21.66
C GLN A 18 -15.54 9.88 -22.97
N CYS A 19 -15.15 10.77 -23.89
CA CYS A 19 -14.45 10.40 -25.12
C CYS A 19 -12.93 10.47 -24.91
N THR A 20 -12.19 9.38 -25.17
CA THR A 20 -10.72 9.31 -25.04
C THR A 20 -9.99 9.54 -26.37
N LYS A 21 -10.61 9.22 -27.50
CA LYS A 21 -10.07 9.47 -28.85
C LYS A 21 -11.18 9.89 -29.81
N CYS A 22 -10.92 10.89 -30.65
CA CYS A 22 -11.85 11.35 -31.68
C CYS A 22 -11.15 11.50 -33.05
N ILE A 23 -11.93 11.38 -34.13
CA ILE A 23 -11.50 11.64 -35.51
C ILE A 23 -12.39 12.71 -36.15
N THR A 24 -11.87 13.42 -37.16
CA THR A 24 -12.69 14.27 -38.02
C THR A 24 -13.24 13.51 -39.20
N GLY A 25 -14.47 13.82 -39.61
CA GLY A 25 -14.86 13.61 -41.01
C GLY A 25 -14.35 14.74 -41.91
N ASP A 26 -14.42 14.54 -43.22
CA ASP A 26 -13.92 15.49 -44.22
C ASP A 26 -14.65 16.85 -44.16
N ARG A 27 -13.89 17.94 -43.96
CA ARG A 27 -14.15 19.40 -44.14
C ARG A 27 -15.51 20.02 -43.73
N SER A 28 -16.51 19.25 -43.29
CA SER A 28 -17.86 19.70 -42.94
C SER A 28 -18.60 18.75 -41.99
N ALA A 29 -18.03 17.61 -41.64
CA ALA A 29 -18.63 16.69 -40.67
C ALA A 29 -18.15 16.99 -39.24
N PRO A 30 -19.02 16.87 -38.22
CA PRO A 30 -18.62 16.98 -36.82
C PRO A 30 -17.58 15.91 -36.46
N ALA A 31 -16.70 16.21 -35.52
CA ALA A 31 -15.75 15.23 -35.00
C ALA A 31 -16.52 14.08 -34.32
N LYS A 32 -16.10 12.84 -34.60
CA LYS A 32 -16.71 11.60 -34.14
C LYS A 32 -15.83 10.98 -33.06
N CYS A 33 -16.43 10.50 -31.99
CA CYS A 33 -15.69 9.74 -30.99
C CYS A 33 -15.40 8.32 -31.52
N VAL A 34 -14.16 7.86 -31.39
CA VAL A 34 -13.71 6.52 -31.82
C VAL A 34 -13.22 5.66 -30.66
N SER A 35 -13.12 6.22 -29.46
CA SER A 35 -12.81 5.49 -28.24
C SER A 35 -13.37 6.24 -27.04
N CYS A 36 -14.00 5.52 -26.12
CA CYS A 36 -14.56 6.08 -24.88
C CYS A 36 -13.67 5.76 -23.67
N VAL A 37 -13.96 6.37 -22.53
CA VAL A 37 -13.44 5.93 -21.22
C VAL A 37 -14.10 4.62 -20.82
N GLU A 38 -13.50 3.91 -19.85
CA GLU A 38 -14.06 2.67 -19.30
C GLU A 38 -15.48 2.90 -18.75
N GLY A 39 -16.36 1.92 -18.95
CA GLY A 39 -17.79 2.01 -18.63
C GLY A 39 -18.66 2.71 -19.67
N TYR A 40 -18.10 3.06 -20.84
CA TYR A 40 -18.84 3.66 -21.96
C TYR A 40 -18.54 2.93 -23.27
N PHE A 41 -19.50 2.99 -24.19
CA PHE A 41 -19.38 2.45 -25.53
C PHE A 41 -19.84 3.46 -26.59
N ILE A 42 -19.43 3.22 -27.83
CA ILE A 42 -19.73 4.13 -28.93
C ILE A 42 -21.10 3.79 -29.50
N SER A 43 -22.03 4.74 -29.41
CA SER A 43 -23.34 4.68 -30.05
C SER A 43 -23.59 6.00 -30.78
N SER A 44 -23.86 5.93 -32.08
CA SER A 44 -24.12 7.12 -32.92
C SER A 44 -23.05 8.21 -32.79
N ASP A 45 -21.77 7.81 -32.85
CA ASP A 45 -20.58 8.68 -32.69
C ASP A 45 -20.43 9.35 -31.31
N GLN A 46 -21.21 8.94 -30.30
CA GLN A 46 -21.15 9.43 -28.92
C GLN A 46 -20.85 8.30 -27.93
N CYS A 47 -20.20 8.65 -26.83
CA CYS A 47 -19.98 7.73 -25.71
C CYS A 47 -21.24 7.68 -24.84
N VAL A 48 -21.85 6.50 -24.79
CA VAL A 48 -23.03 6.19 -23.98
C VAL A 48 -22.61 5.22 -22.89
N ALA A 49 -23.11 5.43 -21.67
CA ALA A 49 -22.78 4.56 -20.54
C ALA A 49 -23.27 3.13 -20.79
N CYS A 50 -22.50 2.15 -20.32
CA CYS A 50 -22.95 0.76 -20.27
C CYS A 50 -24.23 0.64 -19.44
N ALA A 51 -25.20 -0.14 -19.93
CA ALA A 51 -26.41 -0.45 -19.17
C ALA A 51 -26.14 -1.42 -18.01
N VAL A 52 -25.06 -2.20 -18.12
CA VAL A 52 -24.60 -3.13 -17.08
C VAL A 52 -23.77 -2.37 -16.05
N SER A 53 -24.19 -2.41 -14.78
CA SER A 53 -23.46 -1.80 -13.67
C SER A 53 -22.08 -2.44 -13.48
N ASN A 54 -21.06 -1.63 -13.15
CA ASN A 54 -19.67 -2.05 -12.94
C ASN A 54 -19.00 -2.69 -14.18
N CYS A 55 -19.56 -2.46 -15.37
CA CYS A 55 -18.94 -2.89 -16.60
C CYS A 55 -17.80 -1.97 -17.00
N LYS A 56 -16.64 -2.56 -17.32
CA LYS A 56 -15.48 -1.86 -17.86
C LYS A 56 -15.59 -1.67 -19.37
N TRP A 57 -16.02 -2.71 -20.07
CA TRP A 57 -16.16 -2.69 -21.53
C TRP A 57 -17.44 -3.39 -21.99
N CYS A 58 -18.27 -2.67 -22.75
CA CYS A 58 -19.56 -3.17 -23.23
C CYS A 58 -19.74 -2.88 -24.75
N PRO A 59 -19.45 -3.81 -25.66
CA PRO A 59 -19.48 -3.50 -27.11
C PRO A 59 -20.86 -3.09 -27.63
N LEU A 60 -21.94 -3.57 -26.99
CA LEU A 60 -23.33 -3.34 -27.42
C LEU A 60 -24.17 -2.61 -26.36
N GLY A 61 -23.54 -2.07 -25.31
CA GLY A 61 -24.21 -1.36 -24.21
C GLY A 61 -24.97 -2.25 -23.21
N SER A 62 -25.62 -3.32 -23.67
CA SER A 62 -26.40 -4.25 -22.83
C SER A 62 -25.67 -5.54 -22.47
N VAL A 63 -24.48 -5.77 -23.03
CA VAL A 63 -23.63 -6.93 -22.74
C VAL A 63 -22.30 -6.40 -22.25
N CYS A 64 -21.81 -6.96 -21.15
CA CYS A 64 -20.53 -6.63 -20.59
C CYS A 64 -19.51 -7.72 -20.93
N ASP A 65 -18.41 -7.34 -21.55
CA ASP A 65 -17.34 -8.27 -21.92
C ASP A 65 -16.21 -8.25 -20.89
N ASP A 66 -16.03 -7.12 -20.17
CA ASP A 66 -15.02 -6.96 -19.12
C ASP A 66 -15.56 -6.09 -17.97
N CYS A 67 -15.21 -6.40 -16.72
CA CYS A 67 -15.77 -5.80 -15.51
C CYS A 67 -14.71 -5.06 -14.67
N ASN A 68 -15.12 -4.06 -13.88
CA ASN A 68 -14.20 -3.19 -13.11
C ASN A 68 -13.81 -3.75 -11.73
N ASP A 69 -12.80 -4.60 -11.60
CA ASP A 69 -12.46 -5.31 -10.33
C ASP A 69 -13.54 -6.34 -9.89
N TYR A 70 -14.41 -6.74 -10.83
CA TYR A 70 -15.45 -7.77 -10.68
C TYR A 70 -15.22 -8.87 -11.73
N TYR A 71 -15.89 -10.02 -11.60
CA TYR A 71 -15.93 -11.02 -12.66
C TYR A 71 -17.25 -10.97 -13.44
N PHE A 72 -17.21 -11.37 -14.70
CA PHE A 72 -18.41 -11.49 -15.52
C PHE A 72 -19.17 -12.79 -15.19
N ASN A 73 -20.38 -12.65 -14.64
CA ASN A 73 -21.25 -13.78 -14.37
C ASN A 73 -22.18 -14.03 -15.57
N SER A 74 -21.78 -14.97 -16.42
CA SER A 74 -22.51 -15.35 -17.63
C SER A 74 -23.91 -15.93 -17.39
N ARG A 75 -24.25 -16.35 -16.16
CA ARG A 75 -25.61 -16.85 -15.84
C ARG A 75 -26.62 -15.72 -15.71
N VAL A 76 -26.17 -14.55 -15.25
CA VAL A 76 -27.03 -13.38 -15.00
C VAL A 76 -26.69 -12.19 -15.91
N ASN A 77 -25.67 -12.31 -16.77
CA ASN A 77 -25.14 -11.24 -17.62
C ASN A 77 -24.81 -9.97 -16.82
N LEU A 78 -24.23 -10.12 -15.63
CA LEU A 78 -23.89 -9.03 -14.71
C LEU A 78 -22.46 -9.19 -14.20
N CYS A 79 -21.81 -8.07 -13.92
CA CYS A 79 -20.56 -8.04 -13.16
C CYS A 79 -20.84 -8.29 -11.67
N SER A 80 -20.21 -9.31 -11.10
CA SER A 80 -20.37 -9.71 -9.70
C SER A 80 -19.04 -9.66 -8.96
N GLN A 81 -19.06 -9.28 -7.67
CA GLN A 81 -17.82 -9.22 -6.88
C GLN A 81 -17.27 -10.62 -6.69
N CYS A 82 -15.94 -10.72 -6.69
CA CYS A 82 -15.30 -11.95 -6.25
C CYS A 82 -15.74 -12.28 -4.80
N PRO A 83 -15.73 -13.58 -4.41
CA PRO A 83 -16.01 -13.97 -3.03
C PRO A 83 -15.10 -13.26 -2.03
N ASP A 84 -15.52 -13.22 -0.77
CA ASP A 84 -14.74 -12.56 0.29
C ASP A 84 -13.29 -13.06 0.32
N ASN A 85 -12.37 -12.12 0.48
CA ASN A 85 -10.92 -12.34 0.57
C ASN A 85 -10.26 -12.87 -0.73
N CYS A 86 -11.00 -12.87 -1.84
CA CYS A 86 -10.49 -13.20 -3.17
C CYS A 86 -10.06 -11.94 -3.93
N GLU A 87 -8.83 -11.95 -4.46
CA GLU A 87 -8.28 -10.88 -5.29
C GLU A 87 -8.67 -11.08 -6.77
N ILE A 88 -8.60 -12.31 -7.26
CA ILE A 88 -8.94 -12.66 -8.66
C ILE A 88 -9.80 -13.90 -8.65
N CYS A 89 -10.93 -13.86 -9.34
CA CYS A 89 -11.84 -14.99 -9.50
C CYS A 89 -12.13 -15.26 -10.98
N THR A 90 -12.54 -16.49 -11.30
CA THR A 90 -12.69 -16.96 -12.68
C THR A 90 -14.11 -16.81 -13.22
N THR A 91 -14.21 -16.60 -14.54
CA THR A 91 -15.46 -16.61 -15.32
C THR A 91 -15.72 -17.96 -15.99
N GLU A 92 -14.90 -18.98 -15.72
CA GLU A 92 -15.05 -20.32 -16.30
C GLU A 92 -16.38 -20.96 -15.91
N GLN A 93 -17.07 -21.59 -16.86
CA GLN A 93 -18.45 -22.08 -16.69
C GLN A 93 -18.63 -23.10 -15.56
N THR A 94 -17.59 -23.89 -15.29
CA THR A 94 -17.56 -24.92 -14.24
C THR A 94 -17.36 -24.34 -12.85
N LEU A 95 -16.75 -23.14 -12.73
CA LEU A 95 -16.35 -22.50 -11.48
C LEU A 95 -16.67 -20.99 -11.51
N ILE A 96 -17.83 -20.60 -12.04
CA ILE A 96 -18.21 -19.19 -12.17
C ILE A 96 -18.17 -18.52 -10.80
N GLY A 97 -17.29 -17.52 -10.64
CA GLY A 97 -17.08 -16.81 -9.39
C GLY A 97 -16.17 -17.53 -8.39
N GLY A 98 -15.55 -18.65 -8.76
CA GLY A 98 -14.55 -19.34 -7.95
C GLY A 98 -13.25 -18.53 -7.89
N CYS A 99 -12.61 -18.50 -6.72
CA CYS A 99 -11.38 -17.76 -6.55
C CYS A 99 -10.19 -18.46 -7.21
N THR A 100 -9.33 -17.69 -7.88
CA THR A 100 -8.05 -18.16 -8.46
C THR A 100 -6.83 -17.52 -7.79
N LYS A 101 -7.01 -16.37 -7.13
CA LYS A 101 -5.96 -15.70 -6.35
C LYS A 101 -6.57 -15.03 -5.13
N CYS A 102 -6.03 -15.31 -3.95
CA CYS A 102 -6.46 -14.70 -2.69
C CYS A 102 -5.63 -13.47 -2.35
N TYR A 103 -6.20 -12.56 -1.56
CA TYR A 103 -5.42 -11.45 -0.99
C TYR A 103 -4.31 -11.96 -0.06
N THR A 104 -3.30 -11.11 0.17
CA THR A 104 -2.23 -11.39 1.13
C THR A 104 -2.78 -11.77 2.50
N GLY A 105 -2.22 -12.82 3.11
CA GLY A 105 -2.71 -13.39 4.38
C GLY A 105 -3.79 -14.47 4.22
N TYR A 106 -4.17 -14.82 2.98
CA TYR A 106 -5.09 -15.90 2.67
C TYR A 106 -4.48 -16.89 1.68
N THR A 107 -4.97 -18.13 1.69
CA THR A 107 -4.60 -19.18 0.73
C THR A 107 -5.83 -19.77 0.07
N LEU A 108 -5.67 -20.24 -1.17
CA LEU A 108 -6.75 -20.80 -1.96
C LEU A 108 -7.00 -22.26 -1.58
N ASP A 109 -8.22 -22.56 -1.13
CA ASP A 109 -8.73 -23.93 -1.03
C ASP A 109 -9.32 -24.30 -2.40
N LEU A 110 -8.66 -25.20 -3.14
CA LEU A 110 -9.11 -25.58 -4.49
C LEU A 110 -10.40 -26.40 -4.45
N SER A 111 -10.68 -27.08 -3.33
CA SER A 111 -11.87 -27.90 -3.15
C SER A 111 -13.14 -27.03 -3.07
N SER A 112 -13.06 -25.87 -2.41
CA SER A 112 -14.18 -24.92 -2.30
C SER A 112 -14.05 -23.69 -3.19
N SER A 113 -12.92 -23.55 -3.91
CA SER A 113 -12.56 -22.34 -4.69
C SER A 113 -12.72 -21.06 -3.87
N SER A 114 -12.35 -21.12 -2.59
CA SER A 114 -12.53 -20.04 -1.62
C SER A 114 -11.22 -19.74 -0.89
N CYS A 115 -11.10 -18.53 -0.37
CA CYS A 115 -9.91 -18.07 0.33
C CYS A 115 -10.03 -18.29 1.84
N VAL A 116 -9.05 -18.99 2.41
CA VAL A 116 -8.99 -19.28 3.84
C VAL A 116 -7.84 -18.51 4.47
N HIS A 117 -8.11 -17.85 5.60
CA HIS A 117 -7.14 -17.00 6.30
C HIS A 117 -5.97 -17.84 6.85
N CYS A 118 -4.73 -17.40 6.62
CA CYS A 118 -3.49 -18.10 6.97
C CYS A 118 -3.22 -18.26 8.48
N GLY A 119 -4.08 -17.74 9.36
CA GLY A 119 -4.08 -18.08 10.78
C GLY A 119 -2.79 -17.75 11.52
N GLY A 120 -2.22 -16.56 11.28
CA GLY A 120 -0.98 -16.16 11.94
C GLY A 120 0.30 -16.50 11.17
N CYS A 121 0.22 -16.70 9.84
CA CYS A 121 1.36 -17.02 8.99
C CYS A 121 1.54 -15.99 7.87
N THR A 122 2.79 -15.61 7.58
CA THR A 122 3.15 -14.62 6.54
C THR A 122 2.83 -15.15 5.14
N THR A 123 3.16 -16.41 4.89
CA THR A 123 2.83 -17.14 3.66
C THR A 123 2.32 -18.52 4.03
N CYS A 124 1.25 -18.98 3.38
CA CYS A 124 0.69 -20.30 3.64
C CYS A 124 0.13 -20.94 2.36
N THR A 125 0.14 -22.26 2.31
CA THR A 125 -0.45 -23.08 1.26
C THR A 125 -1.52 -23.99 1.82
N TRP A 126 -2.57 -24.21 1.05
CA TRP A 126 -3.54 -25.25 1.35
C TRP A 126 -2.98 -26.64 1.01
N ASN A 127 -3.10 -27.58 1.95
CA ASN A 127 -2.74 -28.98 1.72
C ASN A 127 -4.03 -29.78 1.48
N GLU A 128 -4.28 -30.13 0.22
CA GLU A 128 -5.48 -30.87 -0.19
C GLU A 128 -5.59 -32.24 0.49
N THR A 129 -4.48 -32.96 0.61
CA THR A 129 -4.43 -34.29 1.24
C THR A 129 -4.84 -34.23 2.72
N ALA A 130 -4.51 -33.13 3.38
CA ALA A 130 -4.76 -32.91 4.80
C ALA A 130 -6.01 -32.06 5.08
N GLY A 131 -6.63 -31.47 4.05
CA GLY A 131 -7.75 -30.54 4.16
C GLY A 131 -7.49 -29.36 5.10
N ARG A 132 -6.25 -28.83 5.11
CA ARG A 132 -5.84 -27.79 6.07
C ARG A 132 -4.72 -26.88 5.57
N ILE A 133 -4.55 -25.74 6.23
CA ILE A 133 -3.49 -24.76 5.95
C ILE A 133 -2.13 -25.27 6.45
N GLN A 134 -1.08 -25.04 5.65
CA GLN A 134 0.32 -25.24 5.99
C GLN A 134 1.08 -23.93 5.80
N CYS A 135 1.80 -23.49 6.84
CA CYS A 135 2.61 -22.29 6.75
C CYS A 135 3.91 -22.56 5.99
N GLN A 136 4.22 -21.70 5.02
CA GLN A 136 5.48 -21.76 4.28
C GLN A 136 6.47 -20.81 4.93
N CYS A 137 7.63 -21.32 5.32
CA CYS A 137 8.76 -20.50 5.75
C CYS A 137 9.57 -20.09 4.51
N PRO A 138 10.05 -18.84 4.41
CA PRO A 138 11.03 -18.47 3.40
C PRO A 138 12.27 -19.35 3.56
N THR A 139 12.68 -20.02 2.49
CA THR A 139 13.91 -20.81 2.49
C THR A 139 15.10 -19.86 2.61
N VAL A 140 16.02 -20.14 3.55
CA VAL A 140 17.22 -19.32 3.87
C VAL A 140 18.26 -19.30 2.75
N THR A 141 17.89 -19.56 1.50
CA THR A 141 18.82 -19.65 0.37
C THR A 141 19.27 -18.29 -0.16
N ASP A 142 18.62 -17.19 0.24
CA ASP A 142 18.82 -15.89 -0.40
C ASP A 142 19.71 -14.92 0.42
N ASN A 143 20.25 -15.35 1.57
CA ASN A 143 21.24 -14.56 2.31
C ASN A 143 22.27 -15.45 3.05
N PRO A 144 23.48 -15.67 2.49
CA PRO A 144 24.51 -16.50 3.12
C PRO A 144 25.21 -15.86 4.33
N ASP A 145 24.90 -14.61 4.70
CA ASP A 145 25.60 -13.90 5.79
C ASP A 145 24.91 -13.98 7.17
N ILE A 146 23.81 -14.74 7.33
CA ILE A 146 23.21 -14.97 8.65
C ILE A 146 24.01 -16.06 9.37
N SER A 147 24.92 -15.65 10.26
CA SER A 147 25.68 -16.56 11.11
C SER A 147 24.78 -17.19 12.19
N ILE A 148 25.03 -18.46 12.54
CA ILE A 148 24.29 -19.25 13.55
C ILE A 148 24.36 -18.63 14.97
N ASP A 149 25.27 -17.69 15.21
CA ASP A 149 25.42 -16.98 16.48
C ASP A 149 24.63 -15.65 16.54
N ASP A 150 23.86 -15.33 15.50
CA ASP A 150 22.98 -14.19 15.50
C ASP A 150 21.70 -14.51 16.29
N PRO A 151 21.32 -13.78 17.37
CA PRO A 151 20.09 -14.02 18.12
C PRO A 151 18.80 -13.91 17.27
N TYR A 152 18.91 -13.45 16.02
CA TYR A 152 17.86 -13.49 14.99
C TYR A 152 17.76 -14.84 14.26
N ALA A 153 18.77 -15.71 14.31
CA ALA A 153 18.78 -17.04 13.68
C ALA A 153 17.96 -18.09 14.44
N PHE A 154 17.54 -17.80 15.68
CA PHE A 154 16.69 -18.67 16.49
C PHE A 154 15.18 -18.56 16.17
N TRP A 155 14.82 -17.70 15.21
CA TRP A 155 13.42 -17.36 14.90
C TRP A 155 12.98 -18.02 13.60
N GLY A 156 12.30 -19.16 13.71
CA GLY A 156 11.48 -19.71 12.62
C GLY A 156 12.21 -20.19 11.36
N CYS A 157 13.54 -20.07 11.29
CA CYS A 157 14.33 -20.66 10.23
C CYS A 157 14.62 -22.11 10.61
N CYS A 158 13.75 -23.02 10.22
CA CYS A 158 14.03 -24.43 10.40
C CYS A 158 15.05 -24.89 9.37
N PRO A 159 16.25 -25.35 9.78
CA PRO A 159 17.24 -25.87 8.85
C PRO A 159 16.80 -27.19 8.18
N SER A 160 15.62 -27.71 8.56
CA SER A 160 15.12 -29.03 8.16
C SER A 160 13.59 -29.16 8.28
N GLY A 161 12.82 -28.13 7.84
CA GLY A 161 11.38 -28.27 7.57
C GLY A 161 10.44 -28.21 8.79
N GLY A 162 10.63 -27.25 9.69
CA GLY A 162 9.73 -26.98 10.81
C GLY A 162 8.93 -25.68 10.65
N TYR A 163 8.15 -25.37 11.69
CA TYR A 163 7.09 -24.37 11.67
C TYR A 163 7.53 -23.09 12.38
N ALA A 164 7.20 -21.92 11.79
CA ALA A 164 7.39 -20.61 12.39
C ALA A 164 6.04 -19.92 12.61
N CYS A 165 5.84 -19.34 13.79
CA CYS A 165 4.68 -18.49 14.06
C CYS A 165 5.00 -17.03 13.68
N GLN A 166 3.98 -16.24 13.32
CA GLN A 166 4.15 -14.78 13.16
C GLN A 166 4.65 -14.11 14.46
N PRO A 167 5.29 -12.92 14.36
CA PRO A 167 5.55 -12.10 15.53
C PRO A 167 4.29 -11.93 16.40
N GLY A 168 4.45 -12.11 17.70
CA GLY A 168 3.37 -12.12 18.69
C GLY A 168 2.83 -13.52 19.03
N TYR A 169 3.40 -14.60 18.48
CA TYR A 169 2.99 -15.97 18.78
C TYR A 169 4.19 -16.91 19.10
N LEU A 170 4.01 -17.76 20.11
CA LEU A 170 4.92 -18.82 20.54
C LEU A 170 4.58 -20.16 19.88
N TYR A 171 5.59 -20.85 19.38
CA TYR A 171 5.47 -22.23 18.93
C TYR A 171 5.63 -23.21 20.12
N LEU A 172 4.58 -23.95 20.47
CA LEU A 172 4.61 -24.90 21.59
C LEU A 172 5.05 -26.33 21.24
N GLY A 173 5.51 -26.56 20.01
CA GLY A 173 6.07 -27.85 19.60
C GLY A 173 5.25 -28.58 18.53
N PRO A 174 5.73 -29.77 18.12
CA PRO A 174 5.10 -30.54 17.06
C PRO A 174 3.72 -31.02 17.48
N VAL A 175 2.89 -31.02 16.47
CA VAL A 175 1.48 -31.37 16.42
C VAL A 175 1.12 -32.59 17.28
N ASP A 176 0.05 -32.51 18.07
CA ASP A 176 -0.59 -33.70 18.61
C ASP A 176 -1.23 -34.54 17.48
N SER A 177 -1.84 -35.69 17.81
CA SER A 177 -2.57 -36.52 16.85
C SER A 177 -3.73 -35.79 16.13
N SER A 178 -4.03 -34.54 16.51
CA SER A 178 -5.11 -33.69 16.01
C SER A 178 -4.69 -32.75 14.87
N GLY A 179 -3.41 -32.65 14.52
CA GLY A 179 -3.00 -31.92 13.30
C GLY A 179 -2.83 -30.40 13.44
N VAL A 180 -3.01 -29.81 14.63
CA VAL A 180 -2.91 -28.36 14.85
C VAL A 180 -1.52 -27.96 15.38
N SER A 181 -0.74 -27.26 14.55
CA SER A 181 0.45 -26.52 15.01
C SER A 181 -0.02 -25.40 15.94
N LEU A 182 0.26 -25.53 17.24
CA LEU A 182 -0.27 -24.64 18.26
C LEU A 182 0.64 -23.40 18.42
N CYS A 183 0.44 -22.42 17.54
CA CYS A 183 0.91 -21.06 17.78
C CYS A 183 0.01 -20.42 18.85
N VAL A 184 0.56 -20.14 20.02
CA VAL A 184 -0.15 -19.48 21.12
C VAL A 184 0.27 -18.03 21.18
N ALA A 185 -0.66 -17.10 21.35
CA ALA A 185 -0.33 -15.69 21.48
C ALA A 185 0.67 -15.48 22.64
N CYS A 186 1.69 -14.66 22.39
CA CYS A 186 2.58 -14.17 23.43
C CYS A 186 1.80 -13.30 24.44
N ILE A 187 2.41 -13.03 25.58
CA ILE A 187 1.92 -11.99 26.51
C ILE A 187 1.84 -10.62 25.79
N ASP A 188 0.88 -9.78 26.19
CA ASP A 188 0.64 -8.49 25.58
C ASP A 188 1.91 -7.64 25.48
N GLY A 189 2.07 -6.97 24.33
CA GLY A 189 3.23 -6.14 24.04
C GLY A 189 4.49 -6.92 23.66
N CYS A 190 4.48 -8.25 23.71
CA CYS A 190 5.60 -9.06 23.29
C CYS A 190 5.55 -9.33 21.78
N ARG A 191 6.63 -8.97 21.07
CA ARG A 191 6.81 -9.31 19.65
C ARG A 191 7.25 -10.77 19.50
N TYR A 192 7.96 -11.27 20.50
CA TYR A 192 8.81 -12.44 20.37
C TYR A 192 8.98 -13.04 21.76
N CYS A 193 8.31 -14.16 22.02
CA CYS A 193 8.29 -14.81 23.33
C CYS A 193 8.99 -16.18 23.33
N ASN A 194 9.55 -16.58 24.47
CA ASN A 194 10.12 -17.91 24.73
C ASN A 194 9.17 -18.82 25.53
N SER A 195 8.19 -18.23 26.21
CA SER A 195 7.15 -18.91 26.97
C SER A 195 5.86 -18.09 26.88
N THR A 196 4.73 -18.61 27.37
CA THR A 196 3.47 -17.84 27.38
C THR A 196 3.54 -16.62 28.32
N THR A 197 4.55 -16.57 29.20
CA THR A 197 4.78 -15.49 30.16
C THR A 197 6.07 -14.72 29.91
N GLY A 198 7.00 -15.28 29.15
CA GLY A 198 8.33 -14.74 28.92
C GLY A 198 8.47 -14.12 27.54
N CYS A 199 8.97 -12.90 27.51
CA CYS A 199 9.25 -12.15 26.31
C CYS A 199 10.76 -11.99 26.10
N ILE A 200 11.21 -12.25 24.88
CA ILE A 200 12.58 -11.99 24.44
C ILE A 200 12.69 -10.57 23.88
N GLN A 201 11.70 -10.13 23.11
CA GLN A 201 11.69 -8.79 22.52
C GLN A 201 10.28 -8.22 22.48
N CYS A 202 10.13 -7.02 23.03
CA CYS A 202 8.88 -6.28 23.01
C CYS A 202 8.59 -5.70 21.64
N ASN A 203 7.32 -5.37 21.40
CA ASN A 203 6.87 -4.76 20.16
C ASN A 203 7.25 -3.28 20.16
N PRO A 204 8.25 -2.86 19.35
CA PRO A 204 8.69 -1.47 19.32
C PRO A 204 7.60 -0.57 18.74
N ASP A 205 6.72 -1.10 17.89
CA ASP A 205 5.65 -0.34 17.23
C ASP A 205 4.46 -0.05 18.16
N ARG A 206 4.45 -0.64 19.37
CA ARG A 206 3.37 -0.49 20.35
C ARG A 206 3.82 0.14 21.66
N ASN A 207 4.97 0.80 21.68
CA ASN A 207 5.50 1.50 22.85
C ASN A 207 5.67 0.56 24.05
N TYR A 208 6.31 -0.59 23.86
CA TYR A 208 6.67 -1.50 24.96
C TYR A 208 8.18 -1.59 25.11
N ALA A 209 8.67 -1.63 26.35
CA ALA A 209 10.06 -1.95 26.64
C ALA A 209 10.21 -3.17 27.55
N VAL A 210 11.37 -3.81 27.43
CA VAL A 210 11.71 -5.03 28.16
C VAL A 210 12.04 -4.66 29.60
N GLU A 211 11.35 -5.28 30.56
CA GLU A 211 11.71 -5.25 31.96
C GLU A 211 12.75 -6.34 32.24
N PRO A 212 14.00 -6.00 32.62
CA PRO A 212 15.02 -6.99 32.91
C PRO A 212 14.72 -7.66 34.26
N LYS A 213 14.14 -8.86 34.21
CA LYS A 213 14.01 -9.77 35.36
C LYS A 213 14.98 -10.93 35.21
N GLU A 214 15.49 -11.44 36.34
CA GLU A 214 16.25 -12.69 36.34
C GLU A 214 15.33 -13.84 35.89
N GLY A 215 15.42 -14.24 34.62
CA GLY A 215 14.59 -15.28 34.01
C GLY A 215 13.82 -14.78 32.79
N ASP A 216 12.49 -14.77 32.89
CA ASP A 216 11.58 -14.41 31.81
C ASP A 216 11.34 -12.88 31.81
N ALA A 217 11.87 -12.19 30.79
CA ALA A 217 11.63 -10.77 30.64
C ALA A 217 10.14 -10.50 30.35
N THR A 218 9.59 -9.43 30.89
CA THR A 218 8.20 -9.01 30.62
C THR A 218 8.18 -7.70 29.86
N CYS A 219 7.18 -7.51 29.00
CA CYS A 219 6.99 -6.23 28.31
C CYS A 219 6.11 -5.32 29.14
N ILE A 220 6.59 -4.10 29.38
CA ILE A 220 5.83 -3.05 30.05
C ILE A 220 5.52 -1.97 29.02
N SER A 221 4.28 -1.49 29.03
CA SER A 221 3.87 -0.35 28.21
C SER A 221 4.54 0.94 28.70
N CYS A 222 5.13 1.72 27.80
CA CYS A 222 5.70 3.03 28.10
C CYS A 222 4.66 3.99 28.69
N THR A 223 3.37 3.80 28.41
CA THR A 223 2.31 4.63 29.01
C THR A 223 2.18 4.47 30.52
N MET A 224 2.79 3.44 31.12
CA MET A 224 2.82 3.27 32.58
C MET A 224 3.81 4.20 33.28
N THR A 225 4.83 4.73 32.58
CA THR A 225 5.75 5.72 33.17
C THR A 225 5.25 7.14 33.00
N SER A 226 4.70 7.46 31.83
CA SER A 226 4.01 8.73 31.58
C SER A 226 2.99 8.52 30.47
N GLU A 227 1.80 9.11 30.59
CA GLU A 227 0.71 8.97 29.61
C GLU A 227 1.14 9.38 28.19
N ALA A 228 2.15 10.25 28.07
CA ALA A 228 2.66 10.75 26.80
C ALA A 228 3.99 10.10 26.35
N CYS A 229 4.46 9.06 27.03
CA CYS A 229 5.70 8.39 26.65
C CYS A 229 5.49 7.46 25.44
N ILE A 230 6.21 7.71 24.34
CA ILE A 230 6.14 6.90 23.12
C ILE A 230 7.33 5.94 22.96
N SER A 231 8.45 6.22 23.62
CA SER A 231 9.59 5.31 23.68
C SER A 231 10.17 5.32 25.09
N CYS A 232 10.58 4.16 25.59
CA CYS A 232 11.06 4.01 26.94
C CYS A 232 12.15 2.93 27.03
N SER A 233 13.01 3.05 28.04
CA SER A 233 14.03 2.07 28.35
C SER A 233 14.02 1.69 29.82
N GLY A 234 14.26 0.40 30.09
CA GLY A 234 14.41 -0.13 31.44
C GLY A 234 15.88 -0.36 31.77
N LYS A 235 16.43 0.36 32.75
CA LYS A 235 17.74 0.05 33.34
C LYS A 235 17.58 -0.17 34.84
N LEU A 236 18.06 -1.32 35.33
CA LEU A 236 18.15 -1.63 36.76
C LEU A 236 16.83 -1.43 37.53
N GLN A 237 15.71 -1.93 36.99
CA GLN A 237 14.36 -1.79 37.59
C GLN A 237 13.79 -0.36 37.60
N ILE A 238 14.45 0.60 36.96
CA ILE A 238 13.93 1.94 36.75
C ILE A 238 13.55 2.05 35.27
N PHE A 239 12.28 2.38 35.05
CA PHE A 239 11.71 2.56 33.72
C PHE A 239 11.70 4.05 33.42
N GLN A 240 12.31 4.44 32.31
CA GLN A 240 12.56 5.83 31.96
C GLN A 240 11.99 6.08 30.58
N CYS A 241 11.31 7.21 30.41
CA CYS A 241 10.92 7.63 29.08
C CYS A 241 12.15 8.14 28.31
N ASP A 242 12.30 7.70 27.07
CA ASP A 242 13.35 8.15 26.15
C ASP A 242 12.80 9.17 25.15
N GLU A 243 11.52 9.05 24.79
CA GLU A 243 10.86 9.92 23.81
C GLU A 243 9.38 10.16 24.15
N CYS A 244 8.96 11.41 24.03
CA CYS A 244 7.61 11.87 24.34
C CYS A 244 6.79 12.10 23.07
N ALA A 245 5.47 11.96 23.19
CA ALA A 245 4.52 12.30 22.14
C ALA A 245 4.59 13.80 21.79
N ALA A 246 4.14 14.16 20.59
CA ALA A 246 3.98 15.56 20.21
C ALA A 246 3.08 16.30 21.23
N GLY A 247 3.48 17.52 21.57
CA GLY A 247 2.87 18.33 22.62
C GLY A 247 3.48 18.11 24.00
N TYR A 248 4.55 17.32 24.12
CA TYR A 248 5.25 17.06 25.38
C TYR A 248 6.78 17.18 25.21
N TYR A 249 7.47 17.45 26.30
CA TYR A 249 8.92 17.46 26.39
C TYR A 249 9.39 16.49 27.49
N LEU A 250 10.64 16.04 27.41
CA LEU A 250 11.23 15.11 28.36
C LEU A 250 11.96 15.87 29.48
N GLU A 251 11.55 15.67 30.73
CA GLU A 251 12.20 16.21 31.93
C GLU A 251 12.27 15.12 33.01
N ASP A 252 13.47 14.84 33.50
CA ASP A 252 13.73 13.78 34.48
C ASP A 252 13.07 12.43 34.13
N PHE A 253 13.13 12.05 32.85
CA PHE A 253 12.54 10.82 32.30
C PHE A 253 11.00 10.76 32.28
N ASN A 254 10.34 11.88 32.56
CA ASN A 254 8.89 12.04 32.45
C ASN A 254 8.53 12.97 31.30
N CYS A 255 7.40 12.68 30.64
CA CYS A 255 6.86 13.55 29.61
C CYS A 255 5.94 14.58 30.23
N GLU A 256 6.33 15.84 30.14
CA GLU A 256 5.58 16.99 30.64
C GLU A 256 4.97 17.76 29.47
N ALA A 257 3.75 18.28 29.66
CA ALA A 257 3.02 18.93 28.58
C ALA A 257 3.65 20.27 28.20
N CYS A 258 3.75 20.53 26.90
CA CYS A 258 4.13 21.84 26.38
C CYS A 258 3.08 22.90 26.75
N SER A 259 3.50 24.17 26.68
CA SER A 259 2.58 25.31 26.77
C SER A 259 1.46 25.22 25.72
N GLU A 260 0.29 25.80 26.02
CA GLU A 260 -0.89 25.73 25.13
C GLU A 260 -0.56 26.10 23.67
N ASN A 261 -1.15 25.34 22.73
CA ASN A 261 -0.98 25.49 21.28
C ASN A 261 0.43 25.19 20.75
N CYS A 262 1.32 24.64 21.57
CA CYS A 262 2.63 24.21 21.16
C CYS A 262 2.64 22.73 20.75
N GLN A 263 3.17 22.41 19.56
CA GLN A 263 3.37 21.04 19.07
C GLN A 263 4.70 20.46 19.56
N ASN A 264 5.80 21.21 19.50
CA ASN A 264 7.09 20.76 20.02
C ASN A 264 7.68 21.84 20.92
N CYS A 265 8.20 21.46 22.08
CA CYS A 265 8.88 22.37 22.99
C CYS A 265 10.15 21.75 23.57
N THR A 266 11.03 22.60 24.09
CA THR A 266 12.28 22.23 24.78
C THR A 266 12.35 22.92 26.13
N LEU A 267 12.98 22.29 27.12
CA LEU A 267 13.35 22.98 28.36
C LEU A 267 14.61 23.80 28.15
N ASP A 268 14.67 24.96 28.79
CA ASP A 268 15.92 25.68 28.99
C ASP A 268 16.49 25.33 30.37
N ASP A 269 17.67 24.70 30.36
CA ASP A 269 18.36 24.23 31.56
C ASP A 269 18.69 25.36 32.55
N GLU A 270 18.85 26.60 32.07
CA GLU A 270 19.22 27.74 32.93
C GLU A 270 18.01 28.38 33.63
N SER A 271 16.87 28.43 32.95
CA SER A 271 15.67 29.11 33.45
C SER A 271 14.58 28.17 33.95
N GLY A 272 14.64 26.88 33.60
CA GLY A 272 13.56 25.91 33.82
C GLY A 272 12.29 26.23 33.03
N ALA A 273 12.36 27.15 32.06
CA ALA A 273 11.22 27.55 31.26
C ALA A 273 11.10 26.68 30.00
N THR A 274 9.87 26.41 29.58
CA THR A 274 9.59 25.69 28.34
C THR A 274 9.51 26.67 27.17
N PHE A 275 10.27 26.37 26.10
CA PHE A 275 10.30 27.15 24.87
C PHE A 275 9.65 26.34 23.75
N CYS A 276 8.60 26.89 23.16
CA CYS A 276 7.98 26.27 22.01
C CYS A 276 8.84 26.43 20.75
N THR A 277 9.17 25.33 20.09
CA THR A 277 9.93 25.28 18.85
C THR A 277 9.05 25.09 17.61
N LEU A 278 7.84 24.54 17.79
CA LEU A 278 6.84 24.40 16.73
C LEU A 278 5.44 24.66 17.27
N CYS A 279 4.74 25.63 16.70
CA CYS A 279 3.36 25.95 17.05
C CYS A 279 2.34 25.14 16.26
N SER A 280 1.14 24.99 16.84
CA SER A 280 -0.02 24.42 16.15
C SER A 280 -0.49 25.30 14.99
N ASP A 281 -1.26 24.71 14.08
CA ASP A 281 -1.82 25.42 12.93
C ASP A 281 -2.56 26.71 13.36
N ASN A 282 -2.27 27.81 12.66
CA ASN A 282 -2.76 29.18 12.92
C ASN A 282 -2.11 29.95 14.09
N TYR A 283 -1.10 29.38 14.74
CA TYR A 283 -0.29 30.07 15.74
C TYR A 283 1.10 30.36 15.21
N THR A 284 1.68 31.47 15.66
CA THR A 284 3.06 31.85 15.34
C THR A 284 3.88 31.91 16.62
N GLU A 285 5.10 31.37 16.54
CA GLU A 285 6.06 31.44 17.63
C GLU A 285 6.50 32.89 17.84
N LYS A 286 6.47 33.33 19.09
CA LYS A 286 6.96 34.63 19.53
C LYS A 286 7.48 34.52 20.95
N ASN A 287 8.78 34.69 21.11
CA ASN A 287 9.49 34.63 22.40
C ASN A 287 9.26 33.31 23.17
N GLY A 288 9.34 32.17 22.47
CA GLY A 288 9.14 30.83 23.02
C GLY A 288 7.68 30.47 23.28
N LYS A 289 6.72 31.30 22.89
CA LYS A 289 5.28 31.05 23.08
C LYS A 289 4.52 31.14 21.76
N CYS A 290 3.46 30.35 21.65
CA CYS A 290 2.58 30.38 20.49
C CYS A 290 1.48 31.43 20.68
N GLU A 291 1.53 32.51 19.91
CA GLU A 291 0.50 33.54 19.89
C GLU A 291 -0.41 33.33 18.67
N GLY A 292 -1.73 33.45 18.85
CA GLY A 292 -2.69 33.34 17.76
C GLY A 292 -2.47 34.46 16.74
N SER A 293 -2.33 34.12 15.46
CA SER A 293 -2.22 35.12 14.40
C SER A 293 -3.55 35.87 14.24
N ALA A 294 -3.60 37.15 14.62
CA ALA A 294 -4.76 38.03 14.43
C ALA A 294 -5.14 38.27 12.94
N ALA A 295 -4.51 37.57 11.99
CA ALA A 295 -4.61 37.82 10.56
C ALA A 295 -5.81 37.16 9.86
N ASN A 296 -6.64 36.34 10.52
CA ASN A 296 -7.75 35.65 9.85
C ASN A 296 -9.17 36.21 10.15
N THR A 297 -9.28 37.44 10.64
CA THR A 297 -10.58 38.13 10.81
C THR A 297 -10.88 39.22 9.78
N LEU A 298 -10.08 39.39 8.72
CA LEU A 298 -10.32 40.44 7.73
C LEU A 298 -10.71 39.92 6.32
N ARG A 299 -12.00 40.12 6.04
CA ARG A 299 -12.64 40.40 4.72
C ARG A 299 -12.96 39.21 3.80
N ARG A 300 -14.12 38.62 4.02
CA ARG A 300 -15.00 38.25 2.89
C ARG A 300 -15.76 39.50 2.42
N TYR A 301 -15.38 40.05 1.27
CA TYR A 301 -16.28 40.81 0.40
C TYR A 301 -16.12 40.30 -1.04
N PRO A 302 -17.21 40.13 -1.80
CA PRO A 302 -17.18 39.55 -3.14
C PRO A 302 -16.89 40.64 -4.18
N GLY A 303 -15.70 40.59 -4.78
CA GLY A 303 -15.31 41.47 -5.89
C GLY A 303 -15.57 40.81 -7.24
N LYS A 304 -16.57 41.31 -7.98
CA LYS A 304 -16.78 41.09 -9.42
C LYS A 304 -15.51 41.43 -10.22
N VAL A 305 -15.09 40.53 -11.11
CA VAL A 305 -14.06 40.78 -12.13
C VAL A 305 -14.74 41.01 -13.49
N PRO A 306 -14.44 42.08 -14.24
CA PRO A 306 -14.91 42.25 -15.62
C PRO A 306 -13.97 41.54 -16.63
N PRO A 307 -14.45 41.21 -17.85
CA PRO A 307 -13.69 40.41 -18.79
C PRO A 307 -12.71 41.27 -19.59
N SER A 308 -11.42 40.90 -19.57
CA SER A 308 -10.45 41.36 -20.56
C SER A 308 -10.15 40.22 -21.54
N GLN A 309 -10.51 40.46 -22.79
CA GLN A 309 -10.02 39.76 -23.96
C GLN A 309 -8.50 39.80 -23.99
N TYR A 310 -7.82 38.67 -24.17
CA TYR A 310 -6.66 38.55 -25.06
C TYR A 310 -6.45 37.09 -25.47
N SER A 311 -6.29 36.96 -26.77
CA SER A 311 -5.80 35.85 -27.57
C SER A 311 -4.36 35.44 -27.24
N GLY A 312 -4.05 34.15 -27.36
CA GLY A 312 -2.67 33.67 -27.49
C GLY A 312 -2.46 32.28 -26.89
N CYS A 313 -2.55 31.24 -27.70
CA CYS A 313 -2.17 29.89 -27.31
C CYS A 313 -0.64 29.77 -27.26
N GLU A 314 -0.05 29.81 -26.07
CA GLU A 314 1.28 29.26 -25.81
C GLU A 314 1.28 28.62 -24.41
N GLY A 315 1.78 27.39 -24.30
CA GLY A 315 1.95 26.70 -23.02
C GLY A 315 1.38 25.29 -22.94
N ALA A 316 1.69 24.42 -23.90
CA ALA A 316 1.63 22.98 -23.66
C ALA A 316 2.90 22.58 -22.87
N THR A 317 2.79 22.49 -21.55
CA THR A 317 3.77 21.76 -20.73
C THR A 317 3.61 20.27 -20.98
N ILE A 318 4.67 19.67 -21.51
CA ILE A 318 4.81 18.23 -21.66
C ILE A 318 5.09 17.67 -20.26
N GLY A 319 4.12 16.96 -19.68
CA GLY A 319 4.34 16.14 -18.50
C GLY A 319 5.21 14.94 -18.88
N ALA A 320 6.24 14.70 -18.07
CA ALA A 320 7.12 13.56 -18.17
C ALA A 320 6.32 12.24 -18.17
N GLY A 321 6.47 11.48 -19.25
CA GLY A 321 6.00 10.11 -19.37
C GLY A 321 7.19 9.18 -19.52
N GLU A 322 7.18 8.12 -18.74
CA GLU A 322 8.19 7.09 -18.57
C GLU A 322 8.60 6.43 -19.91
N ILE A 323 9.86 5.98 -19.96
CA ILE A 323 10.46 5.26 -21.08
C ILE A 323 10.14 3.75 -20.91
N PRO A 324 9.49 3.08 -21.88
CA PRO A 324 9.72 1.67 -22.11
C PRO A 324 10.84 1.51 -23.16
N ALA A 325 11.80 0.66 -22.81
CA ALA A 325 12.80 0.13 -23.74
C ALA A 325 12.13 -0.66 -24.86
N GLY A 326 12.64 -0.55 -26.09
CA GLY A 326 12.21 -1.42 -27.18
C GLY A 326 12.64 -0.94 -28.57
N ASP A 327 13.63 -1.65 -29.10
CA ASP A 327 13.81 -2.03 -30.50
C ASP A 327 14.76 -1.24 -31.43
N ASP A 328 15.70 -2.04 -31.93
CA ASP A 328 16.87 -1.77 -32.74
C ASP A 328 16.59 -1.11 -34.09
N PHE A 329 17.32 -0.03 -34.37
CA PHE A 329 17.53 0.46 -35.72
C PHE A 329 18.87 -0.04 -36.28
N MET A 330 18.77 -1.00 -37.20
CA MET A 330 19.84 -1.44 -38.09
C MET A 330 20.37 -0.26 -38.93
N VAL A 331 21.62 0.13 -38.73
CA VAL A 331 22.35 1.02 -39.64
C VAL A 331 23.16 0.17 -40.61
N GLY A 332 22.74 0.19 -41.88
CA GLY A 332 23.46 -0.43 -42.98
C GLY A 332 24.83 0.23 -43.25
N ARG A 333 25.82 -0.61 -43.54
CA ARG A 333 27.09 -0.22 -44.18
C ARG A 333 27.42 -1.14 -45.37
N PRO A 334 28.22 -0.64 -46.34
CA PRO A 334 28.16 -1.03 -47.76
C PRO A 334 29.13 -2.19 -48.11
N PRO A 335 29.15 -2.68 -49.37
CA PRO A 335 29.57 -4.04 -49.68
C PRO A 335 31.08 -4.17 -49.92
N ALA A 336 31.66 -5.31 -49.53
CA ALA A 336 33.01 -5.69 -49.92
C ALA A 336 33.08 -7.17 -50.33
N ARG A 337 33.18 -7.34 -51.65
CA ARG A 337 33.93 -8.34 -52.43
C ARG A 337 34.13 -9.77 -51.89
N SER A 338 33.62 -10.69 -52.72
CA SER A 338 33.96 -12.10 -52.85
C SER A 338 35.46 -12.40 -52.89
N ARG A 339 35.88 -13.43 -52.14
CA ARG A 339 36.89 -14.39 -52.61
C ARG A 339 36.43 -15.81 -52.26
N THR A 340 36.39 -16.61 -53.31
CA THR A 340 36.45 -18.06 -53.34
C THR A 340 37.61 -18.60 -52.52
N GLU A 341 37.39 -19.67 -51.75
CA GLU A 341 38.33 -20.80 -51.73
C GLU A 341 37.68 -22.08 -51.19
N THR A 342 37.81 -23.10 -52.03
CA THR A 342 37.52 -24.51 -51.83
C THR A 342 38.39 -25.10 -50.73
N ARG A 343 37.86 -26.01 -49.90
CA ARG A 343 38.72 -26.97 -49.20
C ARG A 343 38.09 -28.36 -49.10
N TRP A 344 38.81 -29.28 -49.71
CA TRP A 344 38.83 -30.70 -49.42
C TRP A 344 39.21 -30.93 -47.95
N ILE A 345 38.51 -31.85 -47.28
CA ILE A 345 38.97 -33.13 -46.71
C ILE A 345 37.70 -33.91 -46.37
#